data_AF-A0AAN4IHE8-F1
#
_entry.id   AF-A0AAN4IHE8-F1
#
_cell.length_a   1.000
_cell.length_b   1.000
_cell.length_c   1.000
_cell.angle_alpha   90.00
_cell.angle_beta   90.00
_cell.angle_gamma   90.00
#
_symmetry.space_group_name_H-M   'P 1'
#
loop_
_entity.id
_entity.type
_entity.pdbx_description
1 polymer ?
#
loop_
_entity_poly.entity_id
_entity_poly.type
_entity_poly.pdbx_seq_one_letter_code
_entity_poly.pdbx_strand_id
1 'polypeptide(L)'
;WKSKITVQLTRGELTAFCSVLFGLRSKAEGSYHGDSKNKSFAVYNNGKAGVAIILSERGNQLQNFINDDDRMELAVFAVRQLSNAWKVTPSDAIALLRQSAWMDRNLS
;
A
#
# COMPACT_ATOMS: atom_id res chain seq x y z
N TRP A 1 -10.78 4.48 19.22
CA TRP A 1 -9.55 5.29 19.13
C TRP A 1 -8.46 4.96 20.16
N LYS A 2 -8.77 4.48 21.38
CA LYS A 2 -7.76 4.20 22.42
C LYS A 2 -6.67 3.18 22.04
N SER A 3 -6.93 2.28 21.09
CA SER A 3 -6.01 1.22 20.65
C SER A 3 -5.65 1.30 19.16
N LYS A 4 -5.56 2.51 18.59
CA LYS A 4 -5.18 2.67 17.17
C LYS A 4 -3.69 2.40 16.98
N ILE A 5 -3.34 1.70 15.91
CA ILE A 5 -1.97 1.67 15.37
C ILE A 5 -1.91 2.64 14.20
N THR A 6 -0.83 3.40 14.09
CA THR A 6 -0.62 4.34 12.98
C THR A 6 0.79 4.18 12.44
N VAL A 7 0.87 4.00 11.11
CA VAL A 7 2.11 3.88 10.35
C VAL A 7 2.10 4.94 9.25
N GLN A 8 3.19 5.70 9.16
CA GLN A 8 3.42 6.68 8.11
C GLN A 8 4.25 6.01 7.02
N LEU A 9 3.70 5.98 5.80
CA LEU A 9 4.38 5.41 4.66
C LEU A 9 5.38 6.41 4.09
N THR A 10 6.60 5.96 3.84
CA THR A 10 7.52 6.68 2.95
C THR A 10 6.95 6.72 1.53
N ARG A 11 7.54 7.56 0.66
CA ARG A 11 7.16 7.59 -0.75
C ARG A 11 7.30 6.21 -1.42
N GLY A 12 8.37 5.48 -1.13
CA GLY A 12 8.60 4.14 -1.71
C GLY A 12 7.57 3.12 -1.25
N GLU A 13 7.21 3.15 0.03
CA GLU A 13 6.17 2.29 0.59
C GLU A 13 4.78 2.67 0.09
N LEU A 14 4.49 3.96 -0.09
CA LEU A 14 3.23 4.40 -0.71
C LEU A 14 3.12 3.91 -2.15
N THR A 15 4.20 3.94 -2.92
CA THR A 15 4.26 3.34 -4.26
C THR A 15 3.95 1.85 -4.22
N ALA A 16 4.62 1.10 -3.34
CA ALA A 16 4.42 -0.34 -3.21
C ALA A 16 3.00 -0.68 -2.74
N PHE A 17 2.48 0.06 -1.77
CA PHE A 17 1.11 -0.04 -1.26
C PHE A 17 0.09 0.20 -2.38
N CYS A 18 0.23 1.28 -3.16
CA CYS A 18 -0.62 1.55 -4.32
C CYS A 18 -0.56 0.40 -5.34
N SER A 19 0.64 -0.11 -5.66
CA SER A 19 0.79 -1.25 -6.57
C SER A 19 0.02 -2.49 -6.10
N VAL A 20 -0.05 -2.75 -4.79
CA VAL A 20 -0.83 -3.86 -4.25
C VAL A 20 -2.32 -3.60 -4.37
N LEU A 21 -2.80 -2.39 -4.05
CA LEU A 21 -4.23 -2.05 -4.19
C LEU A 21 -4.74 -2.18 -5.64
N PHE A 22 -3.90 -1.83 -6.63
CA PHE A 22 -4.22 -2.01 -8.06
C PHE A 22 -3.94 -3.42 -8.61
N GLY A 23 -3.51 -4.37 -7.77
CA GLY A 23 -3.20 -5.74 -8.22
C GLY A 23 -1.98 -5.86 -9.14
N LEU A 24 -1.10 -4.85 -9.13
CA LEU A 24 0.16 -4.87 -9.86
C LEU A 24 1.23 -5.68 -9.11
N ARG A 25 1.11 -5.75 -7.78
CA ARG A 25 1.94 -6.57 -6.88
C ARG A 25 1.05 -7.41 -5.96
N SER A 26 1.52 -8.60 -5.58
CA SER A 26 0.80 -9.48 -4.65
C SER A 26 0.94 -9.04 -3.19
N LYS A 27 2.06 -8.41 -2.83
CA LYS A 27 2.30 -7.93 -1.46
C LYS A 27 3.22 -6.71 -1.39
N ALA A 28 3.13 -5.99 -0.28
CA ALA A 28 4.08 -4.95 0.12
C ALA A 28 4.18 -4.92 1.65
N GLU A 29 5.40 -4.77 2.15
CA GLU A 29 5.72 -4.83 3.58
C GLU A 29 6.67 -3.66 3.91
N GLY A 30 6.51 -3.09 5.09
CA GLY A 30 7.40 -2.05 5.62
C GLY A 30 7.54 -2.19 7.12
N SER A 31 8.72 -1.87 7.65
CA SER A 31 9.10 -2.12 9.04
C SER A 31 9.91 -0.96 9.59
N TYR A 32 10.13 -0.97 10.91
CA TYR A 32 10.92 0.03 11.62
C TYR A 32 10.29 1.44 11.63
N HIS A 33 8.97 1.52 11.61
CA HIS A 33 8.25 2.79 11.73
C HIS A 33 8.07 3.24 13.19
N GLY A 34 7.79 4.53 13.38
CA GLY A 34 7.60 5.18 14.68
C GLY A 34 8.92 5.41 15.44
N ASP A 35 8.86 6.23 16.49
CA ASP A 35 10.06 6.66 17.24
C ASP A 35 10.85 5.49 17.84
N SER A 36 10.12 4.44 18.26
CA SER A 36 10.71 3.22 18.82
C SER A 36 11.03 2.14 17.77
N LYS A 37 10.85 2.41 16.47
CA LYS A 37 11.10 1.46 15.36
C LYS A 37 10.46 0.07 15.52
N ASN A 38 9.29 0.02 16.13
CA ASN A 38 8.60 -1.22 16.51
C ASN A 38 7.23 -1.35 15.86
N LYS A 39 7.00 -0.59 14.80
CA LYS A 39 5.79 -0.66 13.97
C LYS A 39 6.12 -1.17 12.58
N SER A 40 5.17 -1.90 12.01
CA SER A 40 5.24 -2.40 10.65
C SER A 40 3.86 -2.43 10.01
N PHE A 41 3.85 -2.53 8.69
CA PHE A 41 2.65 -2.83 7.92
C PHE A 41 2.95 -3.96 6.94
N ALA A 42 1.89 -4.70 6.60
CA ALA A 42 1.89 -5.60 5.47
C ALA A 42 0.54 -5.47 4.74
N VAL A 43 0.59 -5.43 3.41
CA VAL A 43 -0.61 -5.46 2.57
C VAL A 43 -0.49 -6.59 1.57
N TYR A 44 -1.57 -7.36 1.41
CA TYR A 44 -1.66 -8.51 0.51
C TYR A 44 -2.86 -8.33 -0.41
N ASN A 45 -2.65 -8.51 -1.72
CA ASN A 45 -3.73 -8.56 -2.70
C ASN A 45 -4.19 -10.01 -2.86
N ASN A 46 -5.47 -10.26 -2.58
CA ASN A 46 -6.10 -11.57 -2.62
C ASN A 46 -7.03 -11.72 -3.85
N GLY A 47 -6.73 -11.00 -4.93
CA GLY A 47 -7.52 -10.99 -6.16
C GLY A 47 -8.94 -10.47 -5.92
N LYS A 48 -9.95 -11.24 -6.34
CA LYS A 48 -11.38 -10.91 -6.18
C LYS A 48 -11.84 -10.91 -4.72
N ALA A 49 -11.06 -11.49 -3.81
CA ALA A 49 -11.37 -11.42 -2.39
C ALA A 49 -11.07 -10.02 -1.82
N GLY A 50 -10.30 -9.17 -2.52
CA GLY A 50 -9.94 -7.84 -2.05
C GLY A 50 -8.50 -7.78 -1.53
N VAL A 51 -8.26 -7.03 -0.44
CA VAL A 51 -6.93 -6.89 0.18
C VAL A 51 -6.96 -7.10 1.69
N ALA A 52 -5.91 -7.69 2.23
CA ALA A 52 -5.67 -7.73 3.67
C ALA A 52 -4.62 -6.68 4.03
N ILE A 53 -4.93 -5.83 5.02
CA ILE A 53 -4.00 -4.86 5.60
C ILE A 53 -3.73 -5.26 7.05
N ILE A 54 -2.47 -5.42 7.36
CA ILE A 54 -1.97 -5.77 8.67
C ILE A 54 -1.13 -4.60 9.18
N LEU A 55 -1.41 -4.15 10.40
CA LEU A 55 -0.63 -3.18 11.14
C LEU A 55 -0.15 -3.81 12.44
N SER A 56 1.13 -3.66 12.75
CA SER A 56 1.70 -4.24 13.97
C SER A 56 2.41 -3.18 14.81
N GLU A 57 2.34 -3.32 16.13
CA GLU A 57 3.06 -2.50 17.11
C GLU A 57 3.39 -3.33 18.35
N ARG A 58 4.69 -3.51 18.66
CA ARG A 58 5.16 -4.21 19.87
C ARG A 58 4.50 -5.58 20.13
N GLY A 59 4.33 -6.37 19.07
CA GLY A 59 3.71 -7.70 19.13
C GLY A 59 2.18 -7.70 19.09
N ASN A 60 1.52 -6.54 19.17
CA ASN A 60 0.10 -6.42 18.86
C ASN A 60 -0.09 -6.29 17.35
N GLN A 61 -1.16 -6.90 16.83
CA GLN A 61 -1.49 -6.88 15.42
C GLN A 61 -2.96 -6.53 15.21
N LEU A 62 -3.23 -5.64 14.27
CA LEU A 62 -4.56 -5.35 13.76
C LEU A 62 -4.61 -5.79 12.31
N GLN A 63 -5.51 -6.71 12.00
CA GLN A 63 -5.77 -7.19 10.65
C GLN A 63 -7.12 -6.65 10.18
N ASN A 64 -7.13 -6.02 9.02
CA ASN A 64 -8.32 -5.52 8.36
C ASN A 64 -8.42 -6.14 6.98
N PHE A 65 -9.58 -6.71 6.69
CA PHE A 65 -9.90 -7.21 5.37
C PHE A 65 -10.79 -6.19 4.67
N ILE A 66 -10.38 -5.81 3.47
CA ILE A 66 -11.09 -4.84 2.64
C ILE A 66 -11.55 -5.59 1.40
N ASN A 67 -12.85 -5.59 1.14
CA ASN A 67 -13.44 -6.26 -0.02
C ASN A 67 -13.00 -5.57 -1.34
N ASP A 68 -13.43 -6.11 -2.47
CA ASP A 68 -13.03 -5.61 -3.80
C ASP A 68 -13.49 -4.17 -4.08
N ASP A 69 -14.71 -3.82 -3.66
CA ASP A 69 -15.32 -2.49 -3.87
C ASP A 69 -14.62 -1.44 -3.01
N ASP A 70 -14.48 -1.68 -1.70
CA ASP A 70 -13.80 -0.79 -0.76
C ASP A 70 -12.31 -0.65 -1.09
N ARG A 71 -11.70 -1.69 -1.68
CA ARG A 71 -10.31 -1.63 -2.16
C ARG A 71 -10.18 -0.59 -3.26
N MET A 72 -11.14 -0.51 -4.18
CA MET A 72 -11.10 0.49 -5.25
C MET A 72 -11.15 1.91 -4.68
N GLU A 73 -12.02 2.17 -3.71
CA GLU A 73 -12.09 3.48 -3.05
C GLU A 73 -10.77 3.85 -2.37
N LEU A 74 -10.19 2.90 -1.63
CA LEU A 74 -8.88 3.08 -0.99
C LEU A 74 -7.76 3.31 -2.03
N ALA A 75 -7.80 2.60 -3.16
CA ALA A 75 -6.83 2.75 -4.25
C ALA A 75 -6.89 4.16 -4.87
N VAL A 76 -8.10 4.68 -5.09
CA VAL A 76 -8.30 6.04 -5.60
C VAL A 76 -7.76 7.09 -4.63
N PHE A 77 -7.97 6.91 -3.32
CA PHE A 77 -7.38 7.81 -2.33
C PHE A 77 -5.85 7.73 -2.34
N ALA A 78 -5.30 6.52 -2.29
CA ALA A 78 -3.85 6.30 -2.23
C ALA A 78 -3.14 6.85 -3.47
N VAL A 79 -3.70 6.67 -4.67
CA VAL A 79 -3.08 7.16 -5.90
C VAL A 79 -3.09 8.68 -6.01
N ARG A 80 -4.09 9.37 -5.42
CA ARG A 80 -4.10 10.84 -5.34
C ARG A 80 -2.97 11.34 -4.42
N GLN A 81 -2.71 10.66 -3.31
CA GLN A 81 -1.58 11.00 -2.45
C GLN A 81 -0.25 10.74 -3.15
N LEU A 82 -0.15 9.63 -3.88
CA LEU A 82 1.05 9.30 -4.66
C LEU A 82 1.29 10.31 -5.79
N SER A 83 0.25 10.70 -6.53
CA SER A 83 0.35 11.68 -7.61
C SER A 83 0.79 13.04 -7.08
N ASN A 84 0.29 13.46 -5.92
CA ASN A 84 0.75 14.66 -5.22
C ASN A 84 2.23 14.56 -4.84
N ALA A 85 2.67 13.41 -4.29
CA ALA A 85 4.06 13.18 -3.91
C ALA A 85 5.02 13.14 -5.13
N TRP A 86 4.52 12.69 -6.28
CA TRP A 86 5.27 12.64 -7.55
C TRP A 86 5.17 13.93 -8.38
N LYS A 87 4.25 14.84 -8.04
CA LYS A 87 3.94 16.06 -8.80
C LYS A 87 3.50 15.77 -10.24
N VAL A 88 2.64 14.76 -10.40
CA VAL A 88 2.05 14.35 -11.69
C VAL A 88 0.55 14.20 -11.56
N THR A 89 -0.16 14.00 -12.68
CA THR A 89 -1.59 13.71 -12.62
C THR A 89 -1.84 12.30 -12.06
N PRO A 90 -3.02 12.00 -11.50
CA PRO A 90 -3.36 10.64 -11.08
C PRO A 90 -3.25 9.61 -12.21
N SER A 91 -3.60 9.99 -13.45
CA SER A 91 -3.44 9.15 -14.64
C SER A 91 -1.98 8.81 -14.92
N ASP A 92 -1.08 9.80 -14.83
CA ASP A 92 0.36 9.57 -15.03
C ASP A 92 0.93 8.68 -13.93
N ALA A 93 0.49 8.87 -12.67
CA ALA A 93 0.90 8.01 -11.57
C ALA A 93 0.51 6.54 -11.83
N ILE A 94 -0.71 6.29 -12.31
CA ILE A 94 -1.16 4.93 -12.70
C ILE A 94 -0.32 4.38 -13.85
N ALA A 95 -0.04 5.20 -14.89
CA ALA A 95 0.76 4.79 -16.02
C ALA A 95 2.19 4.38 -15.60
N LEU A 96 2.83 5.18 -14.76
CA LEU A 96 4.15 4.91 -14.19
C LEU A 96 4.15 3.66 -13.29
N LEU A 97 3.13 3.47 -12.46
CA LEU A 97 2.98 2.24 -11.64
C LEU A 97 2.89 0.98 -12.53
N ARG A 98 2.09 1.04 -13.60
CA ARG A 98 1.94 -0.07 -14.56
C ARG A 98 3.25 -0.34 -15.29
N GLN A 99 3.95 0.71 -15.73
CA GLN A 99 5.25 0.58 -16.39
C GLN A 99 6.29 -0.04 -15.45
N SER A 100 6.35 0.42 -14.20
CA SER A 100 7.23 -0.16 -13.17
C SER A 100 6.93 -1.65 -12.95
N ALA A 101 5.66 -2.02 -12.82
CA ALA A 101 5.27 -3.42 -12.64
C ALA A 101 5.58 -4.28 -13.88
N TRP A 102 5.48 -3.72 -15.08
CA TRP A 102 5.89 -4.40 -16.30
C TRP A 102 7.40 -4.61 -16.34
N MET A 103 8.20 -3.58 -16.01
CA MET A 103 9.66 -3.69 -15.95
C MET A 103 10.10 -4.75 -14.94
N ASP A 104 9.51 -4.75 -13.74
CA ASP A 104 9.80 -5.74 -12.68
C ASP A 104 9.58 -7.18 -13.16
N ARG A 105 8.61 -7.43 -14.05
CA ARG A 105 8.28 -8.78 -14.55
C ARG A 105 9.08 -9.22 -15.77
N ASN A 106 9.63 -8.27 -16.53
CA ASN A 106 10.20 -8.56 -17.86
C ASN A 106 11.71 -8.23 -17.96
N LEU A 107 12.26 -7.47 -17.01
CA LEU A 107 13.65 -7.03 -17.01
C LEU A 107 14.45 -7.52 -15.78
N SER A 108 13.82 -8.29 -14.89
CA SER A 108 14.46 -8.88 -13.71
C SER A 108 15.03 -10.27 -13.97
#